data_AF-A0A496AB50-F1
#
_entry.id   AF-A0A496AB50-F1
#
_cell.length_a   1.000
_cell.length_b   1.000
_cell.length_c   1.000
_cell.angle_alpha   90.00
_cell.angle_beta   90.00
_cell.angle_gamma   90.00
#
_symmetry.space_group_name_H-M   'P 1'
#
loop_
_entity.id
_entity.type
_entity.pdbx_description
1 polymer ?
#
loop_
_entity_poly.entity_id
_entity_poly.type
_entity_poly.pdbx_seq_one_letter_code
_entity_poly.pdbx_strand_id
1 'polypeptide(L)'
;MRLLILLITLMLCVSVLLIGCDQEITQPIMEIITPPQSPLEKAQAVIESVNERRTEAHQMAEEAGDFSTIFVASEDIFREELGFRRGLWVDLIEIYRQENLENPEMLEGLENLEDAFVEKLQADTFGMFYFEYIRTFDALIVEYLRLSFESPEKSEEELLTLFRESVRDGEVAVIFP
;
A
#
# COMPACT_ATOMS: atom_id res chain seq x y z
N MET A 1 40.24 -53.99 20.78
CA MET A 1 40.77 -52.60 20.80
C MET A 1 40.28 -51.71 19.65
N ARG A 2 40.18 -52.18 18.39
CA ARG A 2 39.69 -51.34 17.27
C ARG A 2 38.20 -50.96 17.36
N LEU A 3 37.35 -51.86 17.86
CA LEU A 3 35.90 -51.60 18.00
C LEU A 3 35.55 -50.56 19.07
N LEU A 4 36.36 -50.50 20.14
CA LEU A 4 36.12 -49.66 21.31
C LEU A 4 36.50 -48.20 21.05
N ILE A 5 37.54 -47.98 20.23
CA ILE A 5 37.93 -46.65 19.73
C ILE A 5 36.87 -46.10 18.78
N LEU A 6 36.29 -46.94 17.91
CA LEU A 6 35.22 -46.54 16.99
C LEU A 6 33.96 -46.08 17.73
N LEU A 7 33.57 -46.76 18.81
CA LEU A 7 32.42 -46.38 19.65
C LEU A 7 32.62 -45.05 20.41
N ILE A 8 33.84 -44.80 20.91
CA ILE A 8 34.16 -43.53 21.59
C ILE A 8 34.15 -42.36 20.60
N THR A 9 34.67 -42.57 19.38
CA THR A 9 34.70 -41.51 18.36
C THR A 9 33.29 -41.21 17.82
N LEU A 10 32.44 -42.23 17.68
CA LEU A 10 31.04 -42.06 17.26
C LEU A 10 30.20 -41.31 18.31
N MET A 11 30.39 -41.60 19.61
CA MET A 11 29.73 -40.85 20.67
C MET A 11 30.18 -39.38 20.73
N LEU A 12 31.47 -39.09 20.54
CA LEU A 12 31.99 -37.72 20.52
C LEU A 12 31.47 -36.89 19.32
N CYS A 13 31.24 -37.51 18.16
CA CYS A 13 30.65 -36.81 17.02
C CYS A 13 29.16 -36.48 17.20
N VAL A 14 28.40 -37.29 17.95
CA VAL A 14 26.99 -36.99 18.28
C VAL A 14 26.89 -35.88 19.32
N SER A 15 27.83 -35.81 20.27
CA SER A 15 27.89 -34.72 21.27
C SER A 15 28.21 -33.36 20.64
N VAL A 16 29.03 -33.31 19.59
CA VAL A 16 29.36 -32.05 18.89
C VAL A 16 28.21 -31.58 17.99
N LEU A 17 27.34 -32.49 17.53
CA LEU A 17 26.11 -32.15 16.81
C LEU A 17 24.95 -31.72 17.72
N LEU A 18 25.07 -31.89 19.05
CA LEU A 18 24.04 -31.54 20.04
C LEU A 18 24.45 -30.39 20.99
N ILE A 19 25.69 -29.90 20.95
CA ILE A 19 26.19 -28.80 21.82
C ILE A 19 26.62 -27.59 20.95
N GLY A 20 25.87 -27.33 19.87
CA GLY A 20 26.23 -26.27 18.92
C GLY A 20 25.04 -25.77 18.12
N CYS A 21 24.00 -25.30 18.81
CA CYS A 21 23.17 -24.12 18.51
C CYS A 21 21.83 -24.19 19.25
N ASP A 22 21.88 -24.37 20.58
CA ASP A 22 21.01 -23.54 21.44
C ASP A 22 21.60 -22.13 21.42
N GLN A 23 21.36 -21.43 20.33
CA GLN A 23 20.89 -20.07 20.52
C GLN A 23 19.39 -20.20 20.32
N GLU A 24 18.67 -20.46 21.42
CA GLU A 24 17.56 -19.58 21.69
C GLU A 24 18.14 -18.17 21.56
N ILE A 25 18.09 -17.64 20.33
CA ILE A 25 17.86 -16.23 20.13
C ILE A 25 16.49 -16.08 20.79
N THR A 26 16.50 -15.88 22.10
CA THR A 26 15.60 -14.93 22.71
C THR A 26 15.84 -13.70 21.88
N GLN A 27 15.13 -13.60 20.74
CA GLN A 27 14.90 -12.31 20.14
C GLN A 27 14.42 -11.54 21.34
N PRO A 28 15.03 -10.39 21.69
CA PRO A 28 14.26 -9.48 22.47
C PRO A 28 13.00 -9.32 21.62
N ILE A 29 11.89 -9.87 22.10
CA ILE A 29 10.62 -9.23 21.92
C ILE A 29 10.82 -7.92 22.69
N MET A 30 11.63 -7.01 22.11
CA MET A 30 11.11 -5.70 21.87
C MET A 30 9.85 -5.99 21.06
N GLU A 31 8.75 -6.21 21.78
CA GLU A 31 7.67 -5.27 21.63
C GLU A 31 8.39 -3.91 21.65
N ILE A 32 8.83 -3.47 20.47
CA ILE A 32 8.89 -2.07 20.18
C ILE A 32 7.45 -1.73 20.51
N ILE A 33 7.26 -1.15 21.69
CA ILE A 33 6.03 -0.46 22.00
C ILE A 33 6.09 0.66 20.98
N THR A 34 5.66 0.35 19.75
CA THR A 34 5.50 1.33 18.71
C THR A 34 4.55 2.31 19.37
N PRO A 35 4.99 3.55 19.62
CA PRO A 35 4.13 4.53 20.25
C PRO A 35 2.79 4.49 19.49
N PRO A 36 1.65 4.59 20.18
CA PRO A 36 0.37 4.42 19.55
C PRO A 36 0.32 5.32 18.33
N GLN A 37 0.37 4.72 17.14
CA GLN A 37 0.41 5.45 15.90
C GLN A 37 -0.89 6.24 15.81
N SER A 38 -0.77 7.52 15.54
CA SER A 38 -1.92 8.34 15.21
C SER A 38 -2.65 7.72 14.00
N PRO A 39 -3.96 7.95 13.88
CA PRO A 39 -4.73 7.49 12.72
C PRO A 39 -4.11 7.89 11.37
N LEU A 40 -3.54 9.10 11.29
CA LEU A 40 -2.82 9.57 10.11
C LEU A 40 -1.54 8.75 9.84
N GLU A 41 -0.72 8.49 10.86
CA GLU A 41 0.49 7.65 10.70
C GLU A 41 0.13 6.23 10.24
N LYS A 42 -0.98 5.67 10.75
CA LYS A 42 -1.48 4.36 10.29
C LYS A 42 -1.90 4.40 8.82
N ALA A 43 -2.65 5.43 8.42
CA ALA A 43 -3.08 5.61 7.04
C ALA A 43 -1.88 5.76 6.09
N GLN A 44 -0.88 6.54 6.48
CA GLN A 44 0.35 6.71 5.71
C GLN A 44 1.13 5.41 5.57
N ALA A 45 1.28 4.64 6.65
CA ALA A 45 1.97 3.35 6.62
C ALA A 45 1.29 2.32 5.71
N VAL A 46 -0.05 2.28 5.70
CA VAL A 46 -0.81 1.40 4.80
C VAL A 46 -0.56 1.78 3.34
N ILE A 47 -0.56 3.07 3.01
CA ILE A 47 -0.30 3.53 1.64
C ILE A 47 1.15 3.37 1.22
N GLU A 48 2.11 3.49 2.14
CA GLU A 48 3.50 3.14 1.90
C GLU A 48 3.63 1.66 1.50
N SER A 49 3.00 0.75 2.24
CA SER A 49 3.01 -0.69 1.92
C SER A 49 2.38 -1.00 0.56
N VAL A 50 1.25 -0.36 0.23
CA VAL A 50 0.64 -0.46 -1.11
C VAL A 50 1.61 -0.01 -2.21
N ASN A 51 2.27 1.13 -2.00
CA ASN A 51 3.22 1.69 -2.97
C ASN A 51 4.48 0.84 -3.13
N GLU A 52 4.98 0.22 -2.06
CA GLU A 52 6.07 -0.76 -2.12
C GLU A 52 5.69 -1.95 -3.00
N ARG A 53 4.56 -2.61 -2.71
CA ARG A 53 4.08 -3.75 -3.51
C ARG A 53 3.85 -3.39 -4.98
N ARG A 54 3.33 -2.20 -5.25
CA ARG A 54 3.15 -1.70 -6.62
C ARG A 54 4.48 -1.48 -7.33
N THR A 55 5.48 -0.99 -6.62
CA THR A 55 6.85 -0.80 -7.16
C THR A 55 7.47 -2.15 -7.51
N GLU A 56 7.28 -3.17 -6.67
CA GLU A 56 7.72 -4.54 -6.99
C GLU A 56 7.02 -5.09 -8.23
N ALA A 57 5.70 -4.91 -8.34
CA ALA A 57 4.95 -5.33 -9.53
C ALA A 57 5.44 -4.63 -10.81
N HIS A 58 5.75 -3.33 -10.72
CA HIS A 58 6.34 -2.59 -11.84
C HIS A 58 7.72 -3.15 -12.22
N GLN A 59 8.59 -3.42 -11.24
CA GLN A 59 9.91 -4.00 -11.51
C GLN A 59 9.81 -5.37 -12.19
N MET A 60 8.89 -6.23 -11.73
CA MET A 60 8.66 -7.53 -12.38
C MET A 60 8.17 -7.38 -13.83
N ALA A 61 7.29 -6.41 -14.09
CA ALA A 61 6.81 -6.13 -15.44
C ALA A 61 7.93 -5.60 -16.35
N GLU A 62 8.83 -4.77 -15.83
CA GLU A 62 10.01 -4.28 -16.54
C GLU A 62 10.97 -5.43 -16.88
N GLU A 63 11.25 -6.31 -15.91
CA GLU A 63 12.09 -7.50 -16.12
C GLU A 63 11.50 -8.47 -17.16
N ALA A 64 10.17 -8.60 -17.19
CA ALA A 64 9.46 -9.44 -18.14
C ALA A 64 9.21 -8.76 -19.51
N GLY A 65 9.31 -7.44 -19.58
CA GLY A 65 8.94 -6.65 -20.76
C GLY A 65 7.42 -6.64 -21.05
N ASP A 66 6.58 -6.85 -20.03
CA ASP A 66 5.11 -6.92 -20.16
C ASP A 66 4.39 -6.04 -19.13
N PHE A 67 4.18 -4.79 -19.53
CA PHE A 67 3.48 -3.78 -18.71
C PHE A 67 1.96 -3.92 -18.70
N SER A 68 1.37 -4.84 -19.50
CA SER A 68 -0.08 -5.05 -19.48
C SER A 68 -0.58 -5.59 -18.13
N THR A 69 0.32 -6.20 -17.36
CA THR A 69 0.05 -6.82 -16.06
C THR A 69 -0.04 -5.82 -14.90
N ILE A 70 0.58 -4.64 -15.02
CA ILE A 70 0.71 -3.66 -13.93
C ILE A 70 -0.65 -3.18 -13.42
N PHE A 71 -1.59 -2.94 -14.34
CA PHE A 71 -2.91 -2.45 -13.98
C PHE A 71 -3.63 -3.44 -13.07
N VAL A 72 -3.71 -4.71 -13.50
CA VAL A 72 -4.38 -5.76 -12.74
C VAL A 72 -3.68 -5.99 -11.41
N ALA A 73 -2.34 -6.04 -11.41
CA ALA A 73 -1.57 -6.20 -10.19
C ALA A 73 -1.82 -5.06 -9.19
N SER A 74 -1.89 -3.82 -9.67
CA SER A 74 -2.15 -2.66 -8.80
C SER A 74 -3.56 -2.69 -8.21
N GLU A 75 -4.58 -2.99 -9.03
CA GLU A 75 -5.97 -3.13 -8.55
C GLU A 75 -6.11 -4.26 -7.52
N ASP A 76 -5.41 -5.38 -7.73
CA ASP A 76 -5.38 -6.49 -6.78
C ASP A 76 -4.72 -6.07 -5.45
N ILE A 77 -3.58 -5.37 -5.50
CA ILE A 77 -2.90 -4.84 -4.30
C ILE A 77 -3.82 -3.89 -3.53
N PHE A 78 -4.46 -2.93 -4.21
CA PHE A 78 -5.38 -2.00 -3.55
C PHE A 78 -6.55 -2.72 -2.88
N ARG A 79 -7.15 -3.72 -3.56
CA ARG A 79 -8.24 -4.50 -3.00
C ARG A 79 -7.79 -5.30 -1.78
N GLU A 80 -6.62 -5.93 -1.84
CA GLU A 80 -6.08 -6.77 -0.77
C GLU A 80 -5.68 -5.96 0.46
N GLU A 81 -4.95 -4.85 0.26
CA GLU A 81 -4.41 -4.04 1.36
C GLU A 81 -5.48 -3.16 2.00
N LEU A 82 -6.33 -2.54 1.17
CA LEU A 82 -7.28 -1.55 1.68
C LEU A 82 -8.66 -2.14 1.97
N GLY A 83 -8.98 -3.33 1.43
CA GLY A 83 -10.28 -3.96 1.61
C GLY A 83 -11.44 -3.13 1.04
N PHE A 84 -11.15 -2.15 0.20
CA PHE A 84 -12.14 -1.23 -0.35
C PHE A 84 -13.17 -1.98 -1.17
N ARG A 85 -14.44 -1.58 -1.05
CA ARG A 85 -15.44 -2.08 -1.99
C ARG A 85 -15.11 -1.60 -3.40
N ARG A 86 -15.58 -2.37 -4.37
CA ARG A 86 -15.51 -1.97 -5.77
C ARG A 86 -16.18 -0.60 -5.95
N GLY A 87 -15.43 0.33 -6.54
CA GLY A 87 -15.92 1.68 -6.84
C GLY A 87 -15.73 2.72 -5.74
N LEU A 88 -15.21 2.38 -4.56
CA LEU A 88 -14.99 3.39 -3.50
C LEU A 88 -14.11 4.55 -3.97
N TRP A 89 -13.08 4.25 -4.75
CA TRP A 89 -12.21 5.24 -5.40
C TRP A 89 -12.95 6.25 -6.26
N VAL A 90 -13.97 5.78 -7.00
CA VAL A 90 -14.81 6.63 -7.84
C VAL A 90 -15.58 7.60 -6.95
N ASP A 91 -16.08 7.14 -5.81
CA ASP A 91 -16.79 7.98 -4.86
C ASP A 91 -15.85 9.04 -4.24
N LEU A 92 -14.61 8.68 -3.88
CA LEU A 92 -13.62 9.64 -3.35
C LEU A 92 -13.29 10.74 -4.36
N ILE A 93 -13.02 10.36 -5.61
CA ILE A 93 -12.69 11.30 -6.69
C ILE A 93 -13.90 12.18 -7.02
N GLU A 94 -15.10 11.60 -7.07
CA GLU A 94 -16.31 12.36 -7.37
C GLU A 94 -16.61 13.37 -6.26
N ILE A 95 -16.47 12.99 -4.99
CA ILE A 95 -16.58 13.94 -3.87
C ILE A 95 -15.55 15.07 -4.03
N TYR A 96 -14.29 14.72 -4.32
CA TYR A 96 -13.24 15.72 -4.52
C TYR A 96 -13.59 16.73 -5.61
N ARG A 97 -14.06 16.25 -6.77
CA ARG A 97 -14.51 17.07 -7.89
C ARG A 97 -15.67 18.00 -7.50
N GLN A 98 -16.72 17.43 -6.90
CA GLN A 98 -17.93 18.18 -6.58
C GLN A 98 -17.67 19.31 -5.57
N GLU A 99 -16.86 19.06 -4.55
CA GLU A 99 -16.55 20.06 -3.54
C GLU A 99 -15.58 21.14 -4.04
N ASN A 100 -14.86 20.89 -5.15
CA ASN A 100 -13.92 21.84 -5.76
C ASN A 100 -14.40 22.44 -7.08
N LEU A 101 -15.69 22.34 -7.43
CA LEU A 101 -16.27 22.90 -8.68
C LEU A 101 -15.97 24.39 -8.91
N GLU A 102 -15.84 25.16 -7.83
CA GLU A 102 -15.54 26.59 -7.87
C GLU A 102 -14.04 26.91 -7.83
N ASN A 103 -13.17 25.89 -7.84
CA ASN A 103 -11.72 26.01 -7.78
C ASN A 103 -11.05 25.41 -9.03
N PRO A 104 -10.93 26.18 -10.13
CA PRO A 104 -10.40 25.70 -11.41
C PRO A 104 -8.97 25.14 -11.31
N GLU A 105 -8.13 25.71 -10.45
CA GLU A 105 -6.74 25.27 -10.27
C GLU A 105 -6.66 23.83 -9.74
N MET A 106 -7.55 23.46 -8.82
CA MET A 106 -7.61 22.10 -8.28
C MET A 106 -8.18 21.09 -9.29
N LEU A 107 -9.04 21.53 -10.21
CA LEU A 107 -9.71 20.66 -11.17
C LEU A 107 -8.94 20.47 -12.47
N GLU A 108 -8.15 21.45 -12.90
CA GLU A 108 -7.36 21.39 -14.14
C GLU A 108 -6.41 20.17 -14.16
N GLY A 109 -5.77 19.87 -13.02
CA GLY A 109 -4.90 18.69 -12.91
C GLY A 109 -5.65 17.37 -13.08
N LEU A 110 -6.88 17.28 -12.54
CA LEU A 110 -7.72 16.08 -12.67
C LEU A 110 -8.18 15.88 -14.12
N GLU A 111 -8.62 16.95 -14.79
CA GLU A 111 -9.03 16.89 -16.20
C GLU A 111 -7.87 16.46 -17.11
N ASN A 112 -6.69 17.01 -16.90
CA ASN A 112 -5.48 16.63 -17.65
C ASN A 112 -5.10 15.16 -17.44
N LEU A 113 -5.23 14.64 -16.22
CA LEU A 113 -5.01 13.21 -15.96
C LEU A 113 -6.04 12.32 -16.66
N GLU A 114 -7.31 12.71 -16.68
CA GLU A 114 -8.36 11.96 -17.37
C GLU A 114 -8.12 11.92 -18.88
N ASP A 115 -7.74 13.05 -19.47
CA ASP A 115 -7.40 13.13 -20.89
C ASP A 115 -6.18 12.26 -21.24
N ALA A 116 -5.13 12.33 -20.41
CA ALA A 116 -3.93 11.50 -20.59
C ALA A 116 -4.24 10.00 -20.40
N PHE A 117 -5.12 9.64 -19.46
CA PHE A 117 -5.60 8.27 -19.29
C PHE A 117 -6.25 7.75 -20.57
N VAL A 118 -7.15 8.54 -21.16
CA VAL A 118 -7.88 8.17 -22.38
C VAL A 118 -6.92 7.99 -23.55
N GLU A 119 -5.93 8.87 -23.70
CA GLU A 119 -4.89 8.74 -24.73
C GLU A 119 -4.11 7.41 -24.58
N LYS A 120 -3.63 7.12 -23.36
CA LYS A 120 -2.77 5.95 -23.11
C LYS A 120 -3.53 4.63 -23.17
N LEU A 121 -4.81 4.64 -22.83
CA LEU A 121 -5.71 3.51 -23.06
C LEU A 121 -5.81 3.18 -24.55
N GLN A 122 -5.92 4.19 -25.42
CA GLN A 122 -5.99 3.98 -26.87
C GLN A 122 -4.65 3.52 -27.48
N ALA A 123 -3.54 3.82 -26.81
CA ALA A 123 -2.18 3.50 -27.28
C ALA A 123 -1.62 2.17 -26.71
N ASP A 124 -2.42 1.34 -26.02
CA ASP A 124 -1.99 0.10 -25.36
C ASP A 124 -0.79 0.29 -24.39
N THR A 125 -0.63 1.48 -23.82
CA THR A 125 0.42 1.82 -22.83
C THR A 125 -0.14 2.10 -21.45
N PHE A 126 -1.38 1.66 -21.23
CA PHE A 126 -2.19 1.95 -20.06
C PHE A 126 -1.52 1.56 -18.73
N GLY A 127 -0.87 0.40 -18.66
CA GLY A 127 -0.24 -0.07 -17.42
C GLY A 127 0.86 0.87 -16.90
N MET A 128 1.65 1.48 -17.80
CA MET A 128 2.70 2.43 -17.42
C MET A 128 2.10 3.75 -16.92
N PHE A 129 1.10 4.27 -17.63
CA PHE A 129 0.38 5.48 -17.21
C PHE A 129 -0.26 5.29 -15.83
N TYR A 130 -0.95 4.16 -15.62
CA TYR A 130 -1.59 3.90 -14.34
C TYR A 130 -0.58 3.90 -13.19
N PHE A 131 0.60 3.27 -13.37
CA PHE A 131 1.62 3.27 -12.32
C PHE A 131 2.14 4.68 -12.00
N GLU A 132 2.43 5.47 -13.02
CA GLU A 132 2.99 6.82 -12.92
C GLU A 132 2.05 7.78 -12.18
N TYR A 133 0.75 7.71 -12.45
CA TYR A 133 -0.19 8.75 -12.04
C TYR A 133 -1.14 8.37 -10.89
N ILE A 134 -1.34 7.10 -10.58
CA ILE A 134 -2.29 6.72 -9.52
C ILE A 134 -1.87 7.22 -8.13
N ARG A 135 -0.56 7.44 -7.89
CA ARG A 135 -0.04 8.00 -6.63
C ARG A 135 -0.53 9.41 -6.35
N THR A 136 -0.97 10.12 -7.38
CA THR A 136 -1.57 11.44 -7.21
C THR A 136 -2.81 11.37 -6.32
N PHE A 137 -3.55 10.27 -6.34
CA PHE A 137 -4.72 10.10 -5.49
C PHE A 137 -4.37 9.74 -4.03
N ASP A 138 -3.10 9.49 -3.69
CA ASP A 138 -2.68 9.01 -2.36
C ASP A 138 -3.24 9.88 -1.22
N ALA A 139 -3.29 11.20 -1.40
CA ALA A 139 -3.83 12.12 -0.41
C ALA A 139 -5.32 11.85 -0.09
N LEU A 140 -6.15 11.56 -1.09
CA LEU A 140 -7.56 11.22 -0.89
C LEU A 140 -7.71 9.92 -0.09
N ILE A 141 -6.85 8.94 -0.38
CA ILE A 141 -6.89 7.62 0.26
C ILE A 141 -6.43 7.70 1.71
N VAL A 142 -5.30 8.37 1.94
CA VAL A 142 -4.73 8.57 3.27
C VAL A 142 -5.76 9.25 4.15
N GLU A 143 -6.43 10.27 3.63
CA GLU A 143 -7.46 10.96 4.39
C GLU A 143 -8.65 10.06 4.71
N TYR A 144 -9.18 9.33 3.72
CA TYR A 144 -10.28 8.40 3.95
C TYR A 144 -9.91 7.32 4.98
N LEU A 145 -8.70 6.76 4.89
CA LEU A 145 -8.18 5.79 5.85
C LEU A 145 -8.00 6.40 7.25
N ARG A 146 -7.48 7.63 7.35
CA ARG A 146 -7.37 8.37 8.62
C ARG A 146 -8.72 8.46 9.30
N LEU A 147 -9.75 8.88 8.58
CA LEU A 147 -11.13 8.97 9.09
C LEU A 147 -11.65 7.59 9.54
N SER A 148 -11.37 6.54 8.77
CA SER A 148 -11.76 5.17 9.12
C SER A 148 -11.08 4.67 10.41
N PHE A 149 -9.84 5.08 10.66
CA PHE A 149 -9.11 4.75 11.88
C PHE A 149 -9.51 5.60 13.07
N GLU A 150 -9.92 6.85 12.85
CA GLU A 150 -10.45 7.75 13.87
C GLU A 150 -11.83 7.34 14.35
N SER A 151 -12.66 6.85 13.43
CA SER A 151 -14.06 6.51 13.68
C SER A 151 -14.41 5.10 13.17
N PRO A 152 -13.79 4.04 13.73
CA PRO A 152 -13.96 2.67 13.25
C PRO A 152 -15.39 2.11 13.39
N GLU A 153 -16.22 2.75 14.21
CA GLU A 153 -17.63 2.42 14.40
C GLU A 153 -18.55 2.99 13.32
N LYS A 154 -18.07 3.96 12.52
CA LYS A 154 -18.88 4.59 11.48
C LYS A 154 -19.03 3.68 10.28
N SER A 155 -20.20 3.74 9.68
CA SER A 155 -20.45 3.13 8.37
C SER A 155 -19.67 3.83 7.27
N GLU A 156 -19.49 3.15 6.15
CA GLU A 156 -18.82 3.70 4.98
C GLU A 156 -19.49 4.99 4.46
N GLU A 157 -20.83 5.07 4.50
CA GLU A 157 -21.59 6.26 4.11
C GLU A 157 -21.30 7.46 5.02
N GLU A 158 -21.18 7.23 6.33
CA GLU A 158 -20.81 8.26 7.29
C GLU A 158 -19.35 8.70 7.10
N LEU A 159 -18.44 7.78 6.79
CA LEU A 159 -17.04 8.10 6.48
C LEU A 159 -16.92 8.92 5.19
N LEU A 160 -17.67 8.58 4.14
CA LEU A 160 -17.74 9.38 2.92
C LEU A 160 -18.30 10.79 3.16
N THR A 161 -19.24 10.92 4.09
CA THR A 161 -19.76 12.23 4.51
C THR A 161 -18.69 13.06 5.21
N LEU A 162 -17.94 12.47 6.14
CA LEU A 162 -16.81 13.15 6.80
C LEU A 162 -15.71 13.52 5.81
N PHE A 163 -15.40 12.62 4.88
CA PHE A 163 -14.40 12.90 3.85
C PHE A 163 -14.79 14.11 2.99
N ARG A 164 -16.07 14.20 2.60
CA ARG A 164 -16.60 15.36 1.88
C ARG A 164 -16.39 16.67 2.66
N GLU A 165 -16.63 16.65 3.97
CA GLU A 165 -16.42 17.81 4.84
C GLU A 165 -14.94 18.21 4.87
N SER A 166 -14.02 17.25 5.07
CA SER A 166 -12.57 17.52 5.06
C SER A 166 -12.06 18.06 3.73
N VAL A 167 -12.59 17.58 2.59
CA VAL A 167 -12.27 18.16 1.28
C VAL A 167 -12.77 19.60 1.19
N ARG A 168 -14.02 19.87 1.58
CA ARG A 168 -14.62 21.21 1.52
C ARG A 168 -13.85 22.21 2.38
N ASP A 169 -13.37 21.77 3.55
CA ASP A 169 -12.61 22.60 4.48
C ASP A 169 -11.13 22.77 4.05
N GLY A 170 -10.74 22.15 2.93
CA GLY A 170 -9.41 22.30 2.33
C GLY A 170 -8.33 21.47 3.02
N GLU A 171 -8.70 20.48 3.83
CA GLU A 171 -7.76 19.60 4.53
C GLU A 171 -7.06 18.62 3.58
N VAL A 172 -7.65 18.40 2.40
CA VAL A 172 -7.15 17.44 1.41
C VAL A 172 -6.67 18.17 0.15
N ALA A 173 -5.37 18.14 -0.08
CA ALA A 173 -4.75 18.68 -1.28
C ALA A 173 -4.16 17.55 -2.13
N VAL A 174 -4.62 17.46 -3.38
CA VAL A 174 -4.07 16.54 -4.38
C VAL A 174 -3.04 17.29 -5.21
N ILE A 175 -1.82 16.75 -5.27
CA ILE A 175 -0.72 17.36 -6.04
C ILE A 175 -0.56 16.56 -7.34
N PHE A 176 -0.99 17.16 -8.44
CA PHE A 176 -0.80 16.63 -9.78
C PHE A 176 0.60 17.05 -10.31
N PRO A 177 1.39 16.13 -10.89
CA PRO A 177 2.70 16.42 -11.47
C PRO A 177 2.63 17.22 -12.78
#